data_AF-A0A7R9QXZ6-F1
#
_entry.id   AF-A0A7R9QXZ6-F1
#
_cell.length_a   1.000
_cell.length_b   1.000
_cell.length_c   1.000
_cell.angle_alpha   90.00
_cell.angle_beta   90.00
_cell.angle_gamma   90.00
#
_symmetry.space_group_name_H-M   'P 1'
#
loop_
_entity.id
_entity.type
_entity.pdbx_description
1 polymer ?
#
loop_
_entity_poly.entity_id
_entity_poly.type
_entity_poly.pdbx_seq_one_letter_code
_entity_poly.pdbx_strand_id
1 'polypeptide(L)'
;MSYRTDSDIYVPYGSVIPCDNKWQNENLFDGKTRNVAWIVSNCHSKSKREEYVKELVKYIDVDIFGKCGTNYCPRNDSCYQMLEKKYKFCKDYVTEKLFQYIQYDMIPVVYGSANYSQIMPKNSYINTADFGSPQELANHLKEISSDKQKYNSYMNWKNNYCVKITHYKYFCNLCEKLNVDSDRKL
;
A
#
# COMPACT_ATOMS: atom_id res chain seq x y z
N MET A 1 -15.33 9.73 14.06
CA MET A 1 -14.91 9.67 12.65
C MET A 1 -13.56 8.97 12.57
N SER A 2 -13.48 7.80 11.93
CA SER A 2 -12.24 6.99 11.86
C SER A 2 -12.19 6.12 10.61
N TYR A 3 -11.01 5.62 10.25
CA TYR A 3 -10.80 4.67 9.16
C TYR A 3 -11.18 3.23 9.52
N ARG A 4 -11.60 2.96 10.77
CA ARG A 4 -12.09 1.65 11.16
C ARG A 4 -13.51 1.44 10.63
N THR A 5 -13.77 0.25 10.10
CA THR A 5 -15.06 -0.14 9.53
C THR A 5 -16.19 -0.18 10.57
N ASP A 6 -15.86 -0.27 11.87
CA ASP A 6 -16.80 -0.26 12.99
C ASP A 6 -17.04 1.13 13.59
N SER A 7 -16.55 2.20 12.95
CA SER A 7 -16.74 3.55 13.46
C SER A 7 -18.07 4.17 13.01
N ASP A 8 -18.67 5.01 13.87
CA ASP A 8 -19.94 5.69 13.59
C ASP A 8 -19.92 6.51 12.29
N ILE A 9 -18.75 7.05 11.97
CA ILE A 9 -18.47 7.77 10.72
C ILE A 9 -17.20 7.20 10.12
N TYR A 10 -17.40 6.22 9.24
CA TYR A 10 -16.35 5.56 8.50
C TYR A 10 -15.74 6.48 7.44
N VAL A 11 -14.43 6.70 7.56
CA VAL A 11 -13.64 7.55 6.67
C VAL A 11 -12.38 6.78 6.28
N PRO A 12 -12.47 5.93 5.24
CA PRO A 12 -11.30 5.22 4.75
C PRO A 12 -10.30 6.21 4.16
N TYR A 13 -9.05 5.79 4.11
CA TYR A 13 -7.99 6.52 3.44
C TYR A 13 -8.09 6.45 1.90
N GLY A 14 -8.73 5.40 1.40
CA GLY A 14 -9.03 5.21 -0.01
C GLY A 14 -9.86 3.95 -0.21
N SER A 15 -10.22 3.69 -1.45
CA SER A 15 -10.97 2.51 -1.86
C SER A 15 -10.44 1.97 -3.18
N VAL A 16 -10.30 0.65 -3.26
CA VAL A 16 -10.10 -0.04 -4.54
C VAL A 16 -11.46 -0.51 -5.02
N ILE A 17 -11.96 0.07 -6.10
CA ILE A 17 -13.32 -0.18 -6.61
C ILE A 17 -13.27 -0.83 -7.99
N PRO A 18 -14.27 -1.66 -8.35
CA PRO A 18 -14.37 -2.19 -9.70
C PRO A 18 -14.44 -1.07 -10.75
N CYS A 19 -13.68 -1.21 -11.83
CA CYS A 19 -13.74 -0.34 -13.01
C CYS A 19 -13.18 -1.07 -14.23
N ASP A 20 -13.64 -0.72 -15.43
CA ASP A 20 -12.99 -1.17 -16.68
C ASP A 20 -11.79 -0.26 -16.95
N ASN A 21 -10.67 -0.60 -16.31
CA ASN A 21 -9.39 0.01 -16.59
C ASN A 21 -8.70 -0.96 -17.53
N LYS A 22 -8.91 -0.82 -18.85
CA LYS A 22 -8.26 -1.62 -19.90
C LYS A 22 -6.75 -1.39 -19.87
N TRP A 23 -6.13 -1.91 -18.82
CA TRP A 23 -4.76 -1.73 -18.49
C TRP A 23 -3.98 -2.56 -19.50
N GLN A 24 -3.24 -1.88 -20.38
CA GLN A 24 -2.47 -2.59 -21.39
C GLN A 24 -1.41 -3.39 -20.67
N ASN A 25 -1.32 -4.68 -21.00
CA ASN A 25 -0.47 -5.68 -20.36
C ASN A 25 1.00 -5.41 -20.70
N GLU A 26 1.49 -4.23 -20.33
CA GLU A 26 2.85 -3.78 -20.50
C GLU A 26 3.73 -4.58 -19.56
N ASN A 27 4.94 -4.87 -20.03
CA ASN A 27 5.90 -5.56 -19.21
C ASN A 27 6.41 -4.65 -18.09
N LEU A 28 5.77 -4.72 -16.92
CA LEU A 28 6.15 -3.92 -15.76
C LEU A 28 7.41 -4.41 -15.07
N PHE A 29 7.89 -5.60 -15.41
CA PHE A 29 9.06 -6.16 -14.75
C PHE A 29 10.35 -5.52 -15.25
N ASP A 30 10.43 -5.21 -16.55
CA ASP A 30 11.66 -4.71 -17.17
C ASP A 30 11.99 -3.31 -16.65
N GLY A 31 13.28 -3.04 -16.45
CA GLY A 31 13.77 -1.77 -15.89
C GLY A 31 13.80 -1.71 -14.36
N LYS A 32 13.05 -2.57 -13.65
CA LYS A 32 13.09 -2.65 -12.19
C LYS A 32 14.33 -3.39 -11.71
N THR A 33 15.33 -2.66 -11.24
CA THR A 33 16.64 -3.18 -10.81
C THR A 33 16.78 -3.37 -9.30
N ARG A 34 15.85 -2.83 -8.50
CA ARG A 34 15.86 -2.90 -7.03
C ARG A 34 14.66 -3.66 -6.51
N ASN A 35 14.78 -4.24 -5.32
CA ASN A 35 13.70 -5.01 -4.72
C ASN A 35 12.75 -4.13 -3.93
N VAL A 36 13.15 -3.68 -2.74
CA VAL A 36 12.20 -3.03 -1.81
C VAL A 36 12.54 -1.56 -1.60
N ALA A 37 11.55 -0.69 -1.79
CA ALA A 37 11.58 0.69 -1.31
C ALA A 37 10.73 0.80 -0.03
N TRP A 38 11.24 1.48 1.00
CA TRP A 38 10.49 1.75 2.22
C TRP A 38 10.44 3.25 2.52
N ILE A 39 9.27 3.87 2.33
CA ILE A 39 9.08 5.31 2.53
C ILE A 39 8.54 5.58 3.94
N VAL A 40 9.38 6.14 4.80
CA VAL A 40 9.09 6.28 6.23
C VAL A 40 9.54 7.63 6.78
N SER A 41 8.69 8.22 7.62
CA SER A 41 8.96 9.51 8.27
C SER A 41 8.80 9.49 9.79
N ASN A 42 8.30 8.39 10.35
CA ASN A 42 8.27 8.16 11.80
C ASN A 42 9.13 6.93 12.09
N CYS A 43 10.24 7.16 12.80
CA CYS A 43 11.30 6.18 13.06
C CYS A 43 11.10 5.46 14.40
N HIS A 44 10.13 5.89 15.19
CA HIS A 44 9.79 5.30 16.49
C HIS A 44 8.29 5.00 16.48
N SER A 45 7.94 3.87 15.86
CA SER A 45 6.54 3.50 15.69
C SER A 45 6.11 2.57 16.81
N LYS A 46 4.87 2.73 17.29
CA LYS A 46 4.30 1.78 18.27
C LYS A 46 4.22 0.35 17.73
N SER A 47 4.15 0.20 16.41
CA SER A 47 4.12 -1.11 15.75
C SER A 47 5.50 -1.75 15.63
N LYS A 48 6.59 -1.09 16.03
CA LYS A 48 7.97 -1.59 15.92
C LYS A 48 8.34 -2.03 14.50
N ARG A 49 7.70 -1.45 13.48
CA ARG A 49 7.93 -1.81 12.07
C ARG A 49 9.39 -1.62 11.65
N GLU A 50 10.09 -0.68 12.28
CA GLU A 50 11.51 -0.42 12.12
C GLU A 50 12.38 -1.60 12.54
N GLU A 51 12.01 -2.32 13.61
CA GLU A 51 12.69 -3.54 14.05
C GLU A 51 12.52 -4.64 13.01
N TYR A 52 11.29 -4.80 12.47
CA TYR A 52 11.03 -5.76 11.40
C TYR A 52 11.86 -5.44 10.13
N VAL A 53 11.93 -4.17 9.71
CA VAL A 53 12.73 -3.79 8.54
C VAL A 53 14.22 -4.00 8.80
N LYS A 54 14.70 -3.66 10.00
CA LYS A 54 16.09 -3.88 10.39
C LYS A 54 16.49 -5.35 10.25
N GLU A 55 15.58 -6.27 10.54
CA GLU A 55 15.81 -7.69 10.30
C GLU A 55 15.73 -8.06 8.82
N LEU A 56 14.72 -7.56 8.10
CA LEU A 56 14.52 -7.83 6.67
C LEU A 56 15.72 -7.41 5.81
N VAL A 57 16.36 -6.28 6.11
CA VAL A 57 17.53 -5.73 5.40
C VAL A 57 18.70 -6.72 5.35
N LYS A 58 18.80 -7.65 6.30
CA LYS A 58 19.85 -8.68 6.30
C LYS A 58 19.68 -9.71 5.17
N TYR A 59 18.48 -9.84 4.64
CA TYR A 59 18.11 -10.90 3.71
C TYR A 59 17.75 -10.40 2.32
N ILE A 60 17.33 -9.15 2.15
CA ILE A 60 16.99 -8.55 0.84
C ILE A 60 17.35 -7.06 0.85
N ASP A 61 17.69 -6.50 -0.31
CA ASP A 61 17.94 -5.06 -0.45
C ASP A 61 16.65 -4.26 -0.17
N VAL A 62 16.76 -3.37 0.82
CA VAL A 62 15.72 -2.43 1.19
C VAL A 62 16.32 -1.03 1.20
N ASP A 63 15.89 -0.19 0.26
CA ASP A 63 16.23 1.23 0.24
C ASP A 63 15.22 2.01 1.06
N ILE A 64 15.71 2.72 2.08
CA ILE A 64 14.88 3.47 3.02
C ILE A 64 14.85 4.94 2.62
N PHE A 65 13.65 5.46 2.37
CA PHE A 65 13.39 6.82 1.93
C PHE A 65 12.70 7.64 3.03
N GLY A 66 13.06 8.92 3.12
CA GLY A 66 12.47 9.88 4.07
C GLY A 66 13.30 10.03 5.35
N LYS A 67 12.68 10.50 6.43
CA LYS A 67 13.39 10.94 7.66
C LYS A 67 14.15 9.82 8.38
N CYS A 68 13.83 8.55 8.12
CA CYS A 68 14.46 7.41 8.78
C CYS A 68 15.47 6.67 7.90
N GLY A 69 15.78 7.21 6.73
CA GLY A 69 16.74 6.64 5.78
C GLY A 69 17.67 7.71 5.22
N THR A 70 18.56 7.28 4.34
CA THR A 70 19.53 8.16 3.68
C THR A 70 19.00 8.70 2.34
N ASN A 71 17.98 8.06 1.77
CA ASN A 71 17.44 8.45 0.48
C ASN A 71 16.32 9.50 0.62
N TYR A 72 16.35 10.53 -0.23
CA TYR A 72 15.30 11.54 -0.27
C TYR A 72 14.17 11.13 -1.20
N CYS A 73 12.93 11.30 -0.72
CA CYS A 73 11.72 11.11 -1.51
C CYS A 73 10.75 12.24 -1.14
N PRO A 74 10.54 13.24 -2.02
CA PRO A 74 9.52 14.25 -1.80
C PRO A 74 8.14 13.58 -1.79
N ARG A 75 7.20 14.11 -0.98
CA ARG A 75 5.82 13.61 -0.90
C ARG A 75 4.98 14.09 -2.09
N ASN A 76 5.40 13.72 -3.29
CA ASN A 76 4.73 14.07 -4.54
C ASN A 76 4.91 12.94 -5.57
N ASP A 77 4.17 13.04 -6.67
CA ASP A 77 4.12 11.99 -7.69
C ASP A 77 5.47 11.71 -8.34
N SER A 78 6.35 12.72 -8.43
CA SER A 78 7.66 12.56 -9.05
C SER A 78 8.52 11.52 -8.34
N CYS A 79 8.44 11.44 -7.00
CA CYS A 79 9.13 10.40 -6.26
C CYS A 79 8.55 9.02 -6.57
N TYR A 80 7.23 8.89 -6.52
CA TYR A 80 6.58 7.60 -6.68
C TYR A 80 6.75 7.04 -8.10
N GLN A 81 6.73 7.91 -9.11
CA GLN A 81 7.06 7.57 -10.50
C GLN A 81 8.53 7.13 -10.68
N MET A 82 9.45 7.71 -9.91
CA MET A 82 10.83 7.22 -9.88
C MET A 82 10.89 5.83 -9.25
N LEU A 83 10.18 5.61 -8.14
CA LEU A 83 10.18 4.35 -7.42
C LEU A 83 9.55 3.24 -8.26
N GLU A 84 8.42 3.48 -8.92
CA GLU A 84 7.77 2.48 -9.75
C GLU A 84 8.63 2.07 -10.94
N LYS A 85 9.52 2.92 -11.45
CA LYS A 85 10.43 2.51 -12.54
C LYS A 85 11.58 1.64 -12.05
N LYS A 86 11.95 1.73 -10.77
CA LYS A 86 13.18 1.12 -10.23
C LYS A 86 12.93 -0.06 -9.30
N TYR A 87 11.83 -0.06 -8.55
CA TYR A 87 11.55 -1.01 -7.47
C TYR A 87 10.40 -1.94 -7.81
N LYS A 88 10.49 -3.18 -7.33
CA LYS A 88 9.42 -4.18 -7.45
C LYS A 88 8.42 -4.09 -6.30
N PHE A 89 8.90 -3.77 -5.09
CA PHE A 89 8.10 -3.76 -3.88
C PHE A 89 8.16 -2.40 -3.20
N CYS A 90 7.04 -1.99 -2.62
CA CYS A 90 6.98 -0.86 -1.70
C CYS A 90 6.47 -1.36 -0.35
N LYS A 91 7.25 -1.20 0.72
CA LYS A 91 6.80 -1.59 2.06
C LYS A 91 5.90 -0.53 2.67
N ASP A 92 4.77 -0.97 3.21
CA ASP A 92 3.83 -0.07 3.87
C ASP A 92 2.98 -0.73 4.95
N TYR A 93 2.08 0.03 5.56
CA TYR A 93 1.09 -0.36 6.54
C TYR A 93 -0.24 0.34 6.20
N VAL A 94 -1.36 -0.15 6.75
CA VAL A 94 -2.73 0.28 6.39
C VAL A 94 -2.98 1.73 6.79
N THR A 95 -2.54 2.66 5.95
CA THR A 95 -2.76 4.11 6.08
C THR A 95 -2.99 4.73 4.71
N GLU A 96 -3.13 6.06 4.65
CA GLU A 96 -3.08 6.87 3.41
C GLU A 96 -2.06 6.37 2.41
N LYS A 97 -0.89 5.98 2.91
CA LYS A 97 0.24 5.56 2.12
C LYS A 97 -0.06 4.33 1.26
N LEU A 98 -0.83 3.37 1.79
CA LEU A 98 -1.12 2.13 1.08
C LEU A 98 -1.93 2.42 -0.18
N PHE A 99 -2.96 3.26 -0.05
CA PHE A 99 -3.79 3.71 -1.18
C PHE A 99 -3.03 4.67 -2.10
N GLN A 100 -2.10 5.45 -1.55
CA GLN A 100 -1.20 6.28 -2.35
C GLN A 100 -0.24 5.44 -3.19
N TYR A 101 0.23 4.29 -2.71
CA TYR A 101 1.26 3.49 -3.39
C TYR A 101 0.71 2.43 -4.33
N ILE A 102 -0.46 1.85 -4.03
CA ILE A 102 -1.01 0.74 -4.81
C ILE A 102 -1.42 1.15 -6.24
N GLN A 103 -1.64 2.44 -6.50
CA GLN A 103 -1.88 2.93 -7.86
C GLN A 103 -0.64 2.81 -8.78
N TYR A 104 0.57 2.83 -8.21
CA TYR A 104 1.82 2.72 -8.96
C TYR A 104 2.19 1.26 -9.24
N ASP A 105 3.12 1.03 -10.15
CA ASP A 105 3.45 -0.32 -10.62
C ASP A 105 4.38 -1.08 -9.67
N MET A 106 4.14 -1.03 -8.36
CA MET A 106 4.88 -1.76 -7.32
C MET A 106 3.95 -2.62 -6.48
N ILE A 107 4.43 -3.76 -6.01
CA ILE A 107 3.67 -4.66 -5.13
C ILE A 107 3.80 -4.16 -3.68
N PRO A 108 2.70 -3.77 -3.02
CA PRO A 108 2.72 -3.37 -1.61
C PRO A 108 3.07 -4.55 -0.70
N VAL A 109 4.07 -4.39 0.16
CA VAL A 109 4.38 -5.32 1.25
C VAL A 109 3.82 -4.73 2.54
N VAL A 110 2.72 -5.30 3.04
CA VAL A 110 1.92 -4.70 4.11
C VAL A 110 2.25 -5.27 5.48
N TYR A 111 2.39 -4.37 6.46
CA TYR A 111 2.69 -4.69 7.85
C TYR A 111 1.61 -4.11 8.78
N GLY A 112 0.82 -4.98 9.41
CA GLY A 112 -0.21 -4.57 10.36
C GLY A 112 -1.31 -5.62 10.53
N SER A 113 -2.26 -5.33 11.42
CA SER A 113 -3.29 -6.28 11.88
C SER A 113 -4.64 -6.13 11.16
N ALA A 114 -4.71 -5.33 10.09
CA ALA A 114 -5.97 -5.13 9.38
C ALA A 114 -6.34 -6.34 8.53
N ASN A 115 -7.64 -6.50 8.25
CA ASN A 115 -8.10 -7.48 7.29
C ASN A 115 -7.97 -6.94 5.86
N TYR A 116 -6.77 -7.08 5.28
CA TYR A 116 -6.46 -6.57 3.93
C TYR A 116 -7.36 -7.14 2.84
N SER A 117 -7.86 -8.38 3.01
CA SER A 117 -8.74 -9.02 2.03
C SER A 117 -10.09 -8.33 1.85
N GLN A 118 -10.50 -7.49 2.81
CA GLN A 118 -11.72 -6.68 2.73
C GLN A 118 -11.51 -5.32 2.06
N ILE A 119 -10.26 -4.87 1.95
CA ILE A 119 -9.91 -3.52 1.46
C ILE A 119 -9.13 -3.54 0.15
N MET A 120 -8.56 -4.69 -0.22
CA MET A 120 -7.73 -4.88 -1.40
C MET A 120 -8.13 -6.13 -2.19
N PRO A 121 -8.01 -6.11 -3.53
CA PRO A 121 -8.17 -7.30 -4.34
C PRO A 121 -7.19 -8.40 -3.91
N LYS A 122 -7.61 -9.66 -4.05
CA LYS A 122 -6.70 -10.80 -3.85
C LYS A 122 -5.49 -10.68 -4.80
N ASN A 123 -4.34 -11.14 -4.34
CA ASN A 123 -3.07 -11.11 -5.09
C ASN A 123 -2.62 -9.70 -5.52
N SER A 124 -3.03 -8.63 -4.81
CA SER A 124 -2.58 -7.26 -5.07
C SER A 124 -1.55 -6.73 -4.07
N TYR A 125 -1.26 -7.50 -3.01
CA TYR A 125 -0.34 -7.14 -1.92
C TYR A 125 0.28 -8.41 -1.34
N ILE A 126 1.35 -8.24 -0.54
CA ILE A 126 2.00 -9.30 0.22
C ILE A 126 1.91 -8.94 1.70
N ASN A 127 1.25 -9.77 2.51
CA ASN A 127 1.11 -9.51 3.94
C ASN A 127 2.25 -10.16 4.72
N THR A 128 2.98 -9.35 5.48
CA THR A 128 4.07 -9.84 6.35
C THR A 128 3.59 -10.85 7.40
N ALA A 129 2.31 -10.81 7.80
CA ALA A 129 1.75 -11.76 8.77
C ALA A 129 1.61 -13.19 8.22
N ASP A 130 1.74 -13.39 6.90
CA ASP A 130 1.63 -14.70 6.26
C ASP A 130 2.95 -15.50 6.33
N PHE A 131 4.01 -14.92 6.92
CA PHE A 131 5.35 -15.50 7.01
C PHE A 131 5.78 -15.66 8.47
N GLY A 132 6.48 -16.75 8.80
CA GLY A 132 7.00 -17.01 10.13
C GLY A 132 8.17 -16.11 10.52
N SER A 133 8.87 -15.54 9.54
CA SER A 133 10.01 -14.65 9.77
C SER A 133 10.25 -13.64 8.64
N PRO A 134 10.99 -12.54 8.91
CA PRO A 134 11.47 -11.63 7.86
C PRO A 134 12.35 -12.32 6.80
N GLN A 135 13.05 -13.40 7.17
CA GLN A 135 13.85 -14.18 6.23
C GLN A 135 12.98 -14.96 5.24
N GLU A 136 11.91 -15.58 5.71
CA GLU A 136 10.93 -16.27 4.83
C GLU A 136 10.28 -15.28 3.88
N LEU A 137 9.86 -14.11 4.37
CA LEU A 137 9.37 -13.03 3.52
C LEU A 137 10.42 -12.65 2.47
N ALA A 138 11.68 -12.43 2.86
CA ALA A 138 12.73 -12.06 1.92
C ALA A 138 12.93 -13.10 0.81
N ASN A 139 12.87 -14.40 1.15
CA ASN A 139 12.97 -15.47 0.17
C ASN A 139 11.80 -15.42 -0.82
N HIS A 140 10.57 -15.23 -0.32
CA HIS A 140 9.39 -15.10 -1.17
C HIS A 140 9.45 -13.87 -2.09
N LEU A 141 9.89 -12.72 -1.56
CA LEU A 141 10.09 -11.50 -2.36
C LEU A 141 11.14 -11.73 -3.44
N LYS A 142 12.22 -12.46 -3.15
CA LYS A 142 13.25 -12.81 -4.14
C LYS A 142 12.69 -13.67 -5.26
N GLU A 143 11.89 -14.69 -4.94
CA GLU A 143 11.26 -15.55 -5.96
C GLU A 143 10.39 -14.76 -6.94
N ILE A 144 9.58 -13.83 -6.42
CA ILE A 144 8.78 -12.94 -7.25
C ILE A 144 9.70 -11.99 -8.04
N SER A 145 10.76 -11.48 -7.41
CA SER A 145 11.68 -10.54 -8.06
C SER A 145 12.50 -11.12 -9.20
N SER A 146 12.67 -12.45 -9.22
CA SER A 146 13.40 -13.18 -10.26
C SER A 146 12.53 -13.68 -11.39
N ASP A 147 11.21 -13.59 -11.26
CA ASP A 147 10.25 -14.18 -12.19
C ASP A 147 9.26 -13.12 -12.69
N LYS A 148 9.43 -12.77 -13.96
CA LYS A 148 8.59 -11.79 -14.66
C LYS A 148 7.11 -12.18 -14.67
N GLN A 149 6.79 -13.46 -14.84
CA GLN A 149 5.40 -13.92 -14.87
C GLN A 149 4.77 -13.82 -13.49
N LYS A 150 5.49 -14.25 -12.44
CA LYS A 150 5.03 -14.09 -11.06
C LYS A 150 4.81 -12.62 -10.73
N TYR A 151 5.77 -11.75 -11.03
CA TYR A 151 5.62 -10.30 -10.78
C TYR A 151 4.39 -9.72 -11.46
N ASN A 152 4.22 -9.94 -12.77
CA ASN A 152 3.08 -9.40 -13.52
C ASN A 152 1.75 -9.99 -13.03
N SER A 153 1.73 -11.23 -12.50
CA SER A 153 0.51 -11.80 -11.92
C SER A 153 -0.04 -11.01 -10.74
N TYR A 154 0.82 -10.34 -9.96
CA TYR A 154 0.43 -9.44 -8.87
C TYR A 154 -0.14 -8.09 -9.36
N MET A 155 -0.05 -7.79 -10.66
CA MET A 155 -0.57 -6.57 -11.27
C MET A 155 -1.89 -6.79 -12.02
N ASN A 156 -2.28 -8.04 -12.25
CA ASN A 156 -3.49 -8.40 -13.01
C ASN A 156 -4.78 -7.78 -12.45
N TRP A 157 -4.84 -7.50 -11.15
CA TRP A 157 -6.00 -6.84 -10.54
C TRP A 157 -6.24 -5.45 -11.14
N LYS A 158 -5.22 -4.73 -11.62
CA LYS A 158 -5.37 -3.38 -12.20
C LYS A 158 -6.26 -3.34 -13.44
N ASN A 159 -6.49 -4.48 -14.10
CA ASN A 159 -7.40 -4.59 -15.24
C ASN A 159 -8.88 -4.39 -14.86
N ASN A 160 -9.24 -4.66 -13.60
CA ASN A 160 -10.64 -4.72 -13.16
C ASN A 160 -10.94 -3.72 -12.05
N TYR A 161 -9.95 -2.96 -11.59
CA TYR A 161 -10.06 -2.14 -10.40
C TYR A 161 -9.30 -0.82 -10.53
N CYS A 162 -9.85 0.20 -9.91
CA CYS A 162 -9.31 1.56 -9.85
C CYS A 162 -9.13 1.96 -8.38
N VAL A 163 -8.09 2.74 -8.12
CA VAL A 163 -7.82 3.31 -6.80
C VAL A 163 -8.47 4.69 -6.72
N LYS A 164 -9.31 4.91 -5.70
CA LYS A 164 -9.86 6.23 -5.36
C LYS A 164 -9.33 6.65 -4.00
N ILE A 165 -8.53 7.70 -3.95
CA ILE A 165 -8.08 8.29 -2.69
C ILE A 165 -9.21 9.14 -2.09
N THR A 166 -9.46 8.99 -0.79
CA THR A 166 -10.52 9.71 -0.11
C THR A 166 -10.05 11.10 0.27
N HIS A 167 -10.35 12.09 -0.57
CA HIS A 167 -10.08 13.49 -0.27
C HIS A 167 -11.32 14.19 0.30
N TYR A 168 -11.19 14.84 1.46
CA TYR A 168 -12.04 15.91 2.02
C TYR A 168 -13.58 15.76 2.06
N LYS A 169 -14.18 14.67 1.55
CA LYS A 169 -15.63 14.44 1.48
C LYS A 169 -16.26 13.95 2.78
N TYR A 170 -15.46 13.65 3.79
CA TYR A 170 -15.94 13.18 5.09
C TYR A 170 -16.77 14.22 5.84
N PHE A 171 -16.51 15.52 5.63
CA PHE A 171 -17.35 16.57 6.20
C PHE A 171 -18.76 16.61 5.59
N CYS A 172 -18.92 16.27 4.30
CA CYS A 172 -20.24 16.14 3.69
C CYS A 172 -21.02 14.96 4.28
N ASN A 173 -20.37 13.79 4.42
CA ASN A 173 -21.01 12.60 5.01
C ASN A 173 -21.38 12.81 6.49
N LEU A 174 -20.53 13.52 7.24
CA LEU A 174 -20.83 13.94 8.61
C LEU A 174 -22.02 14.91 8.63
N CYS A 175 -22.01 15.92 7.74
CA CYS A 175 -23.10 16.89 7.62
C CYS A 175 -24.44 16.22 7.29
N GLU A 176 -24.45 15.28 6.33
CA GLU A 176 -25.62 14.49 5.98
C GLU A 176 -26.13 13.71 7.21
N LYS A 177 -25.26 12.93 7.88
CA LYS A 177 -25.67 12.18 9.08
C LYS A 177 -26.20 13.07 10.21
N LEU A 178 -25.59 14.24 10.45
CA LEU A 178 -26.05 15.18 11.47
C LEU A 178 -27.39 15.82 11.14
N ASN A 179 -27.73 15.95 9.85
CA ASN A 179 -28.97 16.59 9.41
C ASN A 179 -30.12 15.61 9.11
N VAL A 180 -29.86 14.30 9.03
CA VAL A 180 -30.90 13.26 8.88
C VAL A 180 -31.75 13.09 10.16
N ASP A 181 -31.22 13.48 11.33
CA ASP A 181 -31.97 13.44 12.61
C ASP A 181 -32.84 14.69 12.89
N SER A 182 -32.72 15.74 12.08
CA SER A 182 -33.51 16.98 12.28
C SER A 182 -35.01 16.80 12.05
N ASP A 183 -35.40 15.78 11.28
CA ASP A 183 -36.80 15.47 10.94
C ASP A 183 -37.46 14.49 11.94
N ARG A 184 -36.76 14.10 13.01
CA ARG A 184 -37.32 13.41 14.18
C ARG A 184 -37.31 14.33 15.40
N LYS A 185 -37.96 15.48 15.28
CA LYS A 185 -38.49 16.19 16.46
C LYS A 185 -40.00 16.03 16.47
N LEU A 186 -40.46 15.37 17.53
CA LEU A 186 -41.86 15.22 17.97
C LEU A 186 -42.66 16.52 17.83
#